data_AF-A0A662T0S2-F1
#
_entry.id   AF-A0A662T0S2-F1
#
_cell.length_a   1.000
_cell.length_b   1.000
_cell.length_c   1.000
_cell.angle_alpha   90.00
_cell.angle_beta   90.00
_cell.angle_gamma   90.00
#
_symmetry.space_group_name_H-M   'P 1'
#
loop_
_entity.id
_entity.type
_entity.pdbx_description
1 polymer ?
#
loop_
_entity_poly.entity_id
_entity_poly.type
_entity_poly.pdbx_seq_one_letter_code
_entity_poly.pdbx_strand_id
1 'polypeptide(L)'
;PPVDLFLYGPPGTGKTACIKLVISRLEAAARASGAPVRVDYVNCGWVRTGYRVMSRLCKSFDPTIPSVGLPFDELYEMYISLLSEHKCIQIVVLDELDNLVMRSGDDLLYSLVRINGDLNGLASVTLVGVSNSLTFMEKLGPKITSALNPITVRFAPYRASELREILYQRVELGFQPGAVDPEVVPYLAAFVAQESGDARKAIQLLRVAGEYAEQSRSGVVKLEHVRRARDQFERDEYFDLISALPIQRKAVLASVAIAFKYRDRHGRPAHTGLIYEIYKKICEKNKLDPLSMRSIRRVLKYFASLGLLEIDLVHLEGGGSAFAVLEMSPPPDEVLKILQNGDLVLS
;
A
#
# COMPACT_ATOMS: atom_id res chain seq x y z
N PRO A 1 -18.52 -5.54 -28.36
CA PRO A 1 -17.93 -5.79 -27.02
C PRO A 1 -18.42 -4.72 -26.04
N PRO A 2 -18.67 -5.05 -24.76
CA PRO A 2 -18.80 -4.03 -23.72
C PRO A 2 -17.55 -3.17 -23.62
N VAL A 3 -17.70 -1.92 -23.19
CA VAL A 3 -16.60 -0.96 -23.05
C VAL A 3 -15.73 -1.34 -21.86
N ASP A 4 -14.41 -1.20 -21.99
CA ASP A 4 -13.46 -1.41 -20.89
C ASP A 4 -13.74 -0.46 -19.72
N LEU A 5 -13.48 -0.93 -18.50
CA LEU A 5 -13.74 -0.18 -17.27
C LEU A 5 -12.46 -0.08 -16.45
N PHE A 6 -12.10 1.13 -16.01
CA PHE A 6 -10.97 1.31 -15.13
C PHE A 6 -11.36 2.02 -13.83
N LEU A 7 -10.98 1.41 -12.72
CA LEU A 7 -11.19 1.90 -11.37
C LEU A 7 -9.87 2.44 -10.81
N TYR A 8 -9.86 3.71 -10.41
CA TYR A 8 -8.69 4.35 -9.82
C TYR A 8 -8.98 4.89 -8.43
N GLY A 9 -7.97 4.91 -7.58
CA GLY A 9 -8.03 5.61 -6.30
C GLY A 9 -7.03 5.07 -5.30
N PRO A 10 -6.75 5.78 -4.20
CA PRO A 10 -5.84 5.30 -3.17
C PRO A 10 -6.23 3.92 -2.60
N PRO A 11 -5.31 3.19 -1.95
CA PRO A 11 -5.65 1.98 -1.19
C PRO A 11 -6.76 2.24 -0.18
N GLY A 12 -7.58 1.23 0.11
CA GLY A 12 -8.58 1.34 1.18
C GLY A 12 -9.87 2.08 0.84
N THR A 13 -10.03 2.57 -0.39
CA THR A 13 -11.25 3.24 -0.87
C THR A 13 -12.36 2.29 -1.36
N GLY A 14 -12.23 0.98 -1.12
CA GLY A 14 -13.29 0.01 -1.43
C GLY A 14 -13.36 -0.51 -2.87
N LYS A 15 -12.41 -0.16 -3.75
CA LYS A 15 -12.37 -0.62 -5.16
C LYS A 15 -12.54 -2.15 -5.31
N THR A 16 -11.69 -2.93 -4.64
CA THR A 16 -11.72 -4.40 -4.69
C THR A 16 -13.00 -4.98 -4.09
N ALA A 17 -13.54 -4.38 -3.02
CA ALA A 17 -14.79 -4.83 -2.42
C ALA A 17 -15.98 -4.58 -3.34
N CYS A 18 -16.03 -3.39 -3.95
CA CYS A 18 -17.05 -3.00 -4.91
C CYS A 18 -17.03 -3.89 -6.16
N ILE A 19 -15.86 -4.12 -6.76
CA ILE A 19 -15.77 -4.93 -7.97
C ILE A 19 -16.19 -6.38 -7.71
N LYS A 20 -15.78 -6.98 -6.58
CA LYS A 20 -16.21 -8.34 -6.20
C LYS A 20 -17.73 -8.44 -6.02
N LEU A 21 -18.34 -7.43 -5.39
CA LEU A 21 -19.79 -7.37 -5.25
C LEU A 21 -20.48 -7.27 -6.62
N VAL A 22 -20.00 -6.40 -7.50
CA VAL A 22 -20.56 -6.23 -8.86
C VAL A 22 -20.42 -7.51 -9.67
N ILE A 23 -19.24 -8.15 -9.65
CA ILE A 23 -19.00 -9.45 -10.31
C ILE A 23 -20.01 -10.49 -9.83
N SER A 24 -20.17 -10.64 -8.51
CA SER A 24 -21.09 -11.65 -7.95
C SER A 24 -22.54 -11.45 -8.42
N ARG A 25 -22.99 -10.19 -8.51
CA ARG A 25 -24.32 -9.83 -9.02
C ARG A 25 -24.44 -10.06 -10.52
N LEU A 26 -23.40 -9.74 -11.27
CA LEU A 26 -23.35 -9.94 -12.72
C LEU A 26 -23.42 -11.42 -13.09
N GLU A 27 -22.62 -12.26 -12.43
CA GLU A 27 -22.66 -13.71 -12.63
C GLU A 27 -24.02 -14.31 -12.28
N ALA A 28 -24.64 -13.85 -11.19
CA ALA A 28 -25.99 -14.27 -10.82
C ALA A 28 -27.02 -13.89 -11.89
N ALA A 29 -26.96 -12.66 -12.41
CA ALA A 29 -27.85 -12.18 -13.47
C ALA A 29 -27.62 -12.93 -14.79
N ALA A 30 -26.36 -13.18 -15.16
CA ALA A 30 -26.02 -13.93 -16.38
C ALA A 30 -26.50 -15.38 -16.32
N ARG A 31 -26.36 -16.05 -15.17
CA ARG A 31 -26.91 -17.39 -14.96
C ARG A 31 -28.43 -17.41 -15.07
N ALA A 32 -29.12 -16.41 -14.51
CA ALA A 32 -30.57 -16.32 -14.57
C ALA A 32 -31.10 -16.07 -15.99
N SER A 33 -30.35 -15.34 -16.83
CA SER A 33 -30.73 -15.06 -18.22
C SER A 33 -30.18 -16.06 -19.24
N GLY A 34 -29.35 -17.01 -18.82
CA GLY A 34 -28.64 -17.93 -19.72
C GLY A 34 -27.61 -17.24 -20.62
N ALA A 35 -27.17 -16.03 -20.27
CA ALA A 35 -26.18 -15.30 -21.06
C ALA A 35 -24.79 -15.96 -20.92
N PRO A 36 -24.03 -16.12 -22.01
CA PRO A 36 -22.71 -16.77 -22.01
C PRO A 36 -21.63 -15.80 -21.50
N VAL A 37 -21.75 -15.35 -20.25
CA VAL A 37 -20.79 -14.45 -19.60
C VAL A 37 -19.86 -15.25 -18.71
N ARG A 38 -18.56 -15.07 -18.90
CA ARG A 38 -17.51 -15.60 -18.02
C ARG A 38 -16.78 -14.44 -17.36
N VAL A 39 -16.48 -14.56 -16.07
CA VAL A 39 -15.67 -13.55 -15.36
C VAL A 39 -14.41 -14.20 -14.82
N ASP A 40 -13.27 -13.60 -15.13
CA ASP A 40 -11.97 -14.04 -14.64
C ASP A 40 -11.34 -12.93 -13.81
N TYR A 41 -11.19 -13.17 -12.51
CA TYR A 41 -10.55 -12.23 -11.59
C TYR A 41 -9.11 -12.63 -11.30
N VAL A 42 -8.18 -11.73 -11.61
CA VAL A 42 -6.74 -11.91 -11.39
C VAL A 42 -6.22 -10.75 -10.54
N ASN A 43 -5.72 -11.06 -9.35
CA ASN A 43 -5.00 -10.09 -8.53
C ASN A 43 -3.52 -10.09 -8.92
N CYS A 44 -3.09 -9.00 -9.54
CA CYS A 44 -1.73 -8.75 -10.04
C CYS A 44 -0.71 -8.47 -8.93
N GLY A 45 -1.16 -8.26 -7.69
CA GLY A 45 -0.31 -8.28 -6.49
C GLY A 45 0.31 -9.66 -6.25
N TRP A 46 -0.36 -10.75 -6.63
CA TRP A 46 0.16 -12.13 -6.54
C TRP A 46 0.67 -12.66 -7.89
N VAL A 47 -0.05 -12.37 -8.97
CA VAL A 47 0.29 -12.81 -10.33
C VAL A 47 0.99 -11.68 -11.07
N ARG A 48 2.31 -11.63 -10.94
CA ARG A 48 3.12 -10.44 -11.24
C ARG A 48 3.71 -10.38 -12.66
N THR A 49 3.42 -11.34 -13.53
CA THR A 49 3.95 -11.36 -14.90
C THR A 49 2.85 -11.54 -15.93
N GLY A 50 3.01 -10.87 -17.08
CA GLY A 50 2.03 -10.93 -18.17
C GLY A 50 1.77 -12.36 -18.63
N TYR A 51 2.84 -13.16 -18.74
CA TYR A 51 2.75 -14.58 -19.04
C TYR A 51 1.87 -15.37 -18.06
N ARG A 52 2.05 -15.17 -16.74
CA ARG A 52 1.28 -15.92 -15.73
C ARG A 52 -0.19 -15.50 -15.70
N VAL A 53 -0.48 -14.23 -15.98
CA VAL A 53 -1.86 -13.77 -16.14
C VAL A 53 -2.48 -14.45 -17.35
N MET A 54 -1.83 -14.41 -18.53
CA MET A 54 -2.33 -15.07 -19.73
C MET A 54 -2.54 -16.57 -19.53
N SER A 55 -1.56 -17.28 -18.95
CA SER A 55 -1.67 -18.71 -18.65
C SER A 55 -2.86 -19.01 -17.73
N ARG A 56 -3.12 -18.13 -16.75
CA ARG A 56 -4.29 -18.26 -15.87
C ARG A 56 -5.61 -18.04 -16.61
N LEU A 57 -5.65 -17.13 -17.58
CA LEU A 57 -6.82 -16.92 -18.42
C LEU A 57 -7.08 -18.13 -19.32
N CYS A 58 -6.05 -18.70 -19.98
CA CYS A 58 -6.25 -19.93 -20.75
C CYS A 58 -6.74 -21.10 -19.87
N LYS A 59 -6.17 -21.21 -18.66
CA LYS A 59 -6.56 -22.23 -17.66
C LYS A 59 -7.98 -22.13 -17.15
N SER A 60 -8.61 -20.95 -17.24
CA SER A 60 -10.01 -20.80 -16.86
C SER A 60 -10.97 -21.44 -17.88
N PHE A 61 -10.48 -21.70 -19.09
CA PHE A 61 -11.16 -22.49 -20.11
C PHE A 61 -10.73 -23.97 -20.06
N ASP A 62 -9.43 -24.24 -20.03
CA ASP A 62 -8.87 -25.58 -20.01
C ASP A 62 -7.77 -25.74 -18.93
N PRO A 63 -8.08 -26.42 -17.81
CA PRO A 63 -7.13 -26.66 -16.71
C PRO A 63 -5.88 -27.47 -17.10
N THR A 64 -5.89 -28.19 -18.23
CA THR A 64 -4.79 -29.06 -18.67
C THR A 64 -3.62 -28.28 -19.26
N ILE A 65 -3.84 -27.03 -19.67
CA ILE A 65 -2.81 -26.15 -20.23
C ILE A 65 -1.64 -26.00 -19.23
N PRO A 66 -0.38 -26.08 -19.67
CA PRO A 66 0.75 -25.98 -18.74
C PRO A 66 0.88 -24.56 -18.14
N SER A 67 1.41 -24.48 -16.91
CA SER A 67 1.64 -23.19 -16.23
C SER A 67 2.83 -22.42 -16.80
N VAL A 68 3.74 -23.10 -17.51
CA VAL A 68 5.03 -22.61 -18.05
C VAL A 68 5.45 -23.44 -19.25
N GLY A 69 6.37 -22.92 -20.06
CA GLY A 69 7.05 -23.68 -21.11
C GLY A 69 6.57 -23.40 -22.52
N LEU A 70 5.39 -22.80 -22.68
CA LEU A 70 4.94 -22.27 -23.97
C LEU A 70 5.50 -20.85 -24.20
N PRO A 71 5.89 -20.50 -25.43
CA PRO A 71 6.07 -19.12 -25.86
C PRO A 71 4.81 -18.27 -25.63
N PHE A 72 4.96 -16.96 -25.46
CA PHE A 72 3.83 -16.07 -25.15
C PHE A 72 2.86 -15.92 -26.32
N ASP A 73 3.38 -15.86 -27.54
CA ASP A 73 2.63 -15.83 -28.80
C ASP A 73 1.80 -17.09 -29.00
N GLU A 74 2.37 -18.28 -28.79
CA GLU A 74 1.61 -19.54 -28.83
C GLU A 74 0.48 -19.56 -27.79
N LEU A 75 0.76 -19.05 -26.59
CA LEU A 75 -0.23 -18.96 -25.52
C LEU A 75 -1.35 -17.95 -25.86
N TYR A 76 -1.02 -16.85 -26.54
CA TYR A 76 -1.97 -15.84 -26.99
C TYR A 76 -2.89 -16.38 -28.10
N GLU A 77 -2.34 -17.08 -29.09
CA GLU A 77 -3.14 -17.72 -30.16
C GLU A 77 -4.05 -18.82 -29.61
N MET A 78 -3.55 -19.58 -28.63
CA MET A 78 -4.35 -20.56 -27.89
C MET A 78 -5.51 -19.88 -27.16
N TYR A 79 -5.27 -18.73 -26.52
CA TYR A 79 -6.32 -17.97 -25.85
C TYR A 79 -7.41 -17.48 -26.81
N ILE A 80 -7.03 -16.95 -27.98
CA ILE A 80 -7.97 -16.56 -29.05
C ILE A 80 -8.81 -17.74 -29.51
N SER A 81 -8.19 -18.91 -29.68
CA SER A 81 -8.87 -20.13 -30.10
C SER A 81 -9.90 -20.59 -29.07
N LEU A 82 -9.54 -20.60 -27.79
CA LEU A 82 -10.44 -20.93 -26.68
C LEU A 82 -11.62 -19.97 -26.59
N LEU A 83 -11.37 -18.66 -26.68
CA LEU A 83 -12.44 -17.64 -26.71
C LEU A 83 -13.45 -17.90 -27.82
N SER A 84 -12.95 -18.19 -29.02
CA SER A 84 -13.76 -18.44 -30.22
C SER A 84 -14.55 -19.74 -30.13
N GLU A 85 -13.98 -20.79 -29.56
CA GLU A 85 -14.65 -22.08 -29.32
C GLU A 85 -15.82 -21.93 -28.36
N HIS A 86 -15.61 -21.19 -27.26
CA HIS A 86 -16.63 -21.02 -26.21
C HIS A 86 -17.70 -19.96 -26.53
N LYS A 87 -17.49 -19.10 -27.54
CA LYS A 87 -18.45 -18.07 -27.98
C LYS A 87 -19.02 -17.23 -26.83
N CYS A 88 -18.16 -16.84 -25.89
CA CYS A 88 -18.58 -16.17 -24.66
C CYS A 88 -18.11 -14.71 -24.60
N ILE A 89 -18.81 -13.93 -23.78
CA ILE A 89 -18.36 -12.60 -23.35
C ILE A 89 -17.54 -12.81 -22.09
N GLN A 90 -16.23 -12.63 -22.18
CA GLN A 90 -15.34 -12.74 -21.03
C GLN A 90 -15.04 -11.37 -20.44
N ILE A 91 -15.16 -11.25 -19.13
CA ILE A 91 -14.79 -10.06 -18.37
C ILE A 91 -13.53 -10.39 -17.59
N VAL A 92 -12.42 -9.77 -17.97
CA VAL A 92 -11.11 -9.97 -17.35
C VAL A 92 -10.87 -8.85 -16.36
N VAL A 93 -10.81 -9.17 -15.08
CA VAL A 93 -10.58 -8.21 -14.00
C VAL A 93 -9.13 -8.33 -13.54
N LEU A 94 -8.35 -7.27 -13.78
CA LEU A 94 -6.96 -7.16 -13.35
C LEU A 94 -6.89 -6.22 -12.14
N ASP A 95 -6.84 -6.80 -10.94
CA ASP A 95 -6.75 -6.04 -9.69
C ASP A 95 -5.30 -5.75 -9.30
N GLU A 96 -5.03 -4.59 -8.70
CA GLU A 96 -3.70 -4.07 -8.42
C GLU A 96 -2.78 -4.03 -9.67
N LEU A 97 -3.32 -3.56 -10.79
CA LEU A 97 -2.67 -3.57 -12.10
C LEU A 97 -1.29 -2.85 -12.11
N ASP A 98 -1.09 -1.87 -11.22
CA ASP A 98 0.21 -1.20 -11.03
C ASP A 98 1.36 -2.19 -10.80
N ASN A 99 1.11 -3.26 -10.03
CA ASN A 99 2.11 -4.27 -9.70
C ASN A 99 2.58 -5.06 -10.92
N LEU A 100 1.67 -5.31 -11.86
CA LEU A 100 1.98 -5.97 -13.12
C LEU A 100 2.82 -5.06 -14.02
N VAL A 101 2.34 -3.83 -14.25
CA VAL A 101 3.00 -2.89 -15.17
C VAL A 101 4.40 -2.51 -14.68
N MET A 102 4.56 -2.27 -13.38
CA MET A 102 5.87 -1.94 -12.80
C MET A 102 6.90 -3.08 -12.97
N ARG A 103 6.47 -4.34 -13.04
CA ARG A 103 7.37 -5.51 -13.06
C ARG A 103 7.59 -6.13 -14.43
N SER A 104 6.60 -6.10 -15.30
CA SER A 104 6.62 -6.79 -16.58
C SER A 104 6.29 -5.89 -17.77
N GLY A 105 6.23 -4.57 -17.56
CA GLY A 105 5.80 -3.63 -18.58
C GLY A 105 4.30 -3.77 -18.88
N ASP A 106 3.89 -3.13 -19.97
CA ASP A 106 2.49 -2.99 -20.35
C ASP A 106 2.09 -3.84 -21.58
N ASP A 107 2.98 -4.73 -22.05
CA ASP A 107 2.76 -5.59 -23.22
C ASP A 107 1.50 -6.47 -23.11
N LEU A 108 1.26 -7.12 -21.97
CA LEU A 108 0.03 -7.90 -21.78
C LEU A 108 -1.21 -7.02 -21.90
N LEU A 109 -1.16 -5.82 -21.32
CA LEU A 109 -2.28 -4.89 -21.35
C LEU A 109 -2.56 -4.48 -22.81
N TYR A 110 -1.51 -4.22 -23.59
CA TYR A 110 -1.62 -3.95 -25.02
C TYR A 110 -2.31 -5.11 -25.76
N SER A 111 -1.87 -6.36 -25.54
CA SER A 111 -2.48 -7.55 -26.14
C SER A 111 -3.97 -7.67 -25.77
N LEU A 112 -4.33 -7.53 -24.50
CA LEU A 112 -5.71 -7.66 -24.04
C LEU A 112 -6.64 -6.55 -24.57
N VAL A 113 -6.13 -5.32 -24.71
CA VAL A 113 -6.93 -4.21 -25.27
C VAL A 113 -7.24 -4.43 -26.75
N ARG A 114 -6.31 -5.03 -27.50
CA ARG A 114 -6.47 -5.27 -28.94
C ARG A 114 -7.11 -6.60 -29.30
N ILE A 115 -7.23 -7.53 -28.35
CA ILE A 115 -7.69 -8.89 -28.61
C ILE A 115 -9.03 -8.97 -29.36
N ASN A 116 -9.95 -8.04 -29.12
CA ASN A 116 -11.23 -8.00 -29.81
C ASN A 116 -11.11 -7.79 -31.32
N GLY A 117 -10.01 -7.21 -31.81
CA GLY A 117 -9.71 -7.09 -33.24
C GLY A 117 -9.27 -8.41 -33.88
N ASP A 118 -8.74 -9.33 -33.08
CA ASP A 118 -8.28 -10.65 -33.54
C ASP A 118 -9.39 -11.72 -33.43
N LEU A 119 -10.52 -11.39 -32.77
CA LEU A 119 -11.67 -12.27 -32.61
C LEU A 119 -12.65 -12.19 -33.80
N ASN A 120 -13.29 -13.31 -34.12
CA ASN A 120 -14.25 -13.43 -35.23
C ASN A 120 -15.66 -12.85 -34.95
N GLY A 121 -15.82 -12.08 -33.87
CA GLY A 121 -17.07 -11.44 -33.46
C GLY A 121 -18.07 -12.31 -32.69
N LEU A 122 -17.83 -13.63 -32.57
CA LEU A 122 -18.66 -14.55 -31.76
C LEU A 122 -18.27 -14.59 -30.28
N ALA A 123 -17.11 -14.03 -29.95
CA ALA A 123 -16.61 -13.88 -28.59
C ALA A 123 -16.13 -12.44 -28.39
N SER A 124 -16.05 -12.01 -27.14
CA SER A 124 -15.47 -10.71 -26.82
C SER A 124 -14.83 -10.70 -25.44
N VAL A 125 -13.78 -9.90 -25.28
CA VAL A 125 -13.14 -9.64 -24.00
C VAL A 125 -13.44 -8.20 -23.57
N THR A 126 -13.81 -8.01 -22.32
CA THR A 126 -13.89 -6.70 -21.68
C THR A 126 -12.91 -6.65 -20.52
N LEU A 127 -12.07 -5.63 -20.52
CA LEU A 127 -11.09 -5.43 -19.48
C LEU A 127 -11.65 -4.57 -18.35
N VAL A 128 -11.46 -5.03 -17.11
CA VAL A 128 -11.65 -4.23 -15.91
C VAL A 128 -10.31 -4.05 -15.20
N GLY A 129 -9.70 -2.88 -15.32
CA GLY A 129 -8.46 -2.54 -14.63
C GLY A 129 -8.72 -1.88 -13.27
N VAL A 130 -8.08 -2.36 -12.21
CA VAL A 130 -8.10 -1.68 -10.91
C VAL A 130 -6.69 -1.24 -10.55
N SER A 131 -6.51 0.06 -10.33
CA SER A 131 -5.21 0.66 -9.97
C SER A 131 -5.33 1.51 -8.70
N ASN A 132 -4.26 1.52 -7.92
CA ASN A 132 -4.09 2.36 -6.76
C ASN A 132 -3.54 3.77 -7.11
N SER A 133 -3.24 4.03 -8.37
CA SER A 133 -2.64 5.27 -8.85
C SER A 133 -3.62 6.04 -9.75
N LEU A 134 -3.94 7.28 -9.35
CA LEU A 134 -4.79 8.17 -10.18
C LEU A 134 -4.14 8.55 -11.51
N THR A 135 -2.81 8.51 -11.58
CA THR A 135 -2.01 8.82 -12.77
C THR A 135 -1.56 7.57 -13.52
N PHE A 136 -2.16 6.40 -13.24
CA PHE A 136 -1.75 5.14 -13.89
C PHE A 136 -1.77 5.22 -15.41
N MET A 137 -2.80 5.84 -16.00
CA MET A 137 -2.93 5.97 -17.46
C MET A 137 -1.79 6.78 -18.08
N GLU A 138 -1.25 7.77 -17.37
CA GLU A 138 -0.12 8.59 -17.83
C GLU A 138 1.20 7.79 -17.86
N LYS A 139 1.25 6.66 -17.16
CA LYS A 139 2.43 5.78 -17.10
C LYS A 139 2.43 4.71 -18.19
N LEU A 140 1.34 4.56 -18.93
CA LEU A 140 1.23 3.59 -20.02
C LEU A 140 1.85 4.12 -21.30
N GLY A 141 2.39 3.21 -22.11
CA GLY A 141 2.96 3.55 -23.41
C GLY A 141 1.91 4.14 -24.38
N PRO A 142 2.35 4.99 -25.32
CA PRO A 142 1.46 5.70 -26.25
C PRO A 142 0.61 4.76 -27.13
N LYS A 143 1.09 3.55 -27.37
CA LYS A 143 0.37 2.52 -28.15
C LYS A 143 -0.88 2.01 -27.43
N ILE A 144 -0.83 1.92 -26.09
CA ILE A 144 -1.95 1.46 -25.26
C ILE A 144 -2.92 2.60 -25.07
N THR A 145 -2.44 3.79 -24.69
CA THR A 145 -3.30 4.95 -24.48
C THR A 145 -4.09 5.34 -25.74
N SER A 146 -3.52 5.11 -26.93
CA SER A 146 -4.24 5.31 -28.20
C SER A 146 -5.30 4.24 -28.49
N ALA A 147 -5.11 3.00 -28.03
CA ALA A 147 -6.04 1.90 -28.27
C ALA A 147 -7.13 1.79 -27.18
N LEU A 148 -6.81 2.25 -25.97
CA LEU A 148 -7.62 2.12 -24.77
C LEU A 148 -8.48 3.38 -24.58
N ASN A 149 -9.79 3.23 -24.65
CA ASN A 149 -10.75 4.31 -24.33
C ASN A 149 -11.78 3.82 -23.29
N PRO A 150 -11.38 3.66 -22.02
CA PRO A 150 -12.18 3.01 -21.02
C PRO A 150 -13.11 3.99 -20.32
N ILE A 151 -14.24 3.49 -19.83
CA ILE A 151 -15.01 4.20 -18.81
C ILE A 151 -14.17 4.25 -17.55
N THR A 152 -13.99 5.45 -17.02
CA THR A 152 -13.16 5.70 -15.83
C THR A 152 -14.02 5.99 -14.61
N VAL A 153 -13.81 5.23 -13.54
CA VAL A 153 -14.45 5.44 -12.23
C VAL A 153 -13.38 5.79 -11.20
N ARG A 154 -13.55 6.93 -10.54
CA ARG A 154 -12.63 7.42 -9.51
C ARG A 154 -13.21 7.17 -8.12
N PHE A 155 -12.43 6.50 -7.29
CA PHE A 155 -12.70 6.26 -5.88
C PHE A 155 -11.87 7.24 -5.06
N ALA A 156 -12.53 8.29 -4.59
CA ALA A 156 -11.93 9.24 -3.67
C ALA A 156 -11.74 8.60 -2.27
N PRO A 157 -10.80 9.11 -1.47
CA PRO A 157 -10.78 8.86 -0.02
C PRO A 157 -12.15 9.10 0.61
N TYR A 158 -12.53 8.24 1.56
CA TYR A 158 -13.81 8.36 2.24
C TYR A 158 -13.87 9.61 3.10
N ARG A 159 -15.02 10.29 3.08
CA ARG A 159 -15.35 11.39 3.99
C ARG A 159 -15.70 10.85 5.37
N ALA A 160 -15.63 11.71 6.37
CA ALA A 160 -15.99 11.35 7.75
C ALA A 160 -17.41 10.79 7.87
N SER A 161 -18.38 11.31 7.10
CA SER A 161 -19.75 10.79 7.07
C SER A 161 -19.82 9.35 6.55
N GLU A 162 -19.10 9.05 5.47
CA GLU A 162 -19.09 7.73 4.84
C GLU A 162 -18.35 6.70 5.72
N LEU A 163 -17.21 7.10 6.31
CA LEU A 163 -16.50 6.26 7.29
C LEU A 163 -17.36 5.98 8.51
N ARG A 164 -18.10 6.97 9.00
CA ARG A 164 -19.02 6.80 10.13
C ARG A 164 -20.09 5.76 9.83
N GLU A 165 -20.70 5.81 8.65
CA GLU A 165 -21.68 4.81 8.22
C GLU A 165 -21.07 3.40 8.13
N ILE A 166 -19.90 3.28 7.51
CA ILE A 166 -19.16 2.01 7.42
C ILE A 166 -18.86 1.47 8.83
N LEU A 167 -18.38 2.31 9.73
CA LEU A 167 -18.00 1.91 11.09
C LEU A 167 -19.22 1.49 11.91
N TYR A 168 -20.35 2.20 11.83
CA TYR A 168 -21.57 1.77 12.52
C TYR A 168 -22.04 0.39 12.07
N GLN A 169 -22.00 0.11 10.75
CA GLN A 169 -22.29 -1.23 10.23
C GLN A 169 -21.33 -2.28 10.83
N ARG A 170 -20.05 -1.92 11.04
CA ARG A 170 -19.08 -2.84 11.69
C ARG A 170 -19.31 -2.98 13.19
N VAL A 171 -19.75 -1.93 13.88
CA VAL A 171 -20.12 -2.00 15.30
C VAL A 171 -21.28 -2.96 15.49
N GLU A 172 -22.34 -2.83 14.68
CA GLU A 172 -23.52 -3.70 14.75
C GLU A 172 -23.19 -5.18 14.51
N LEU A 173 -22.27 -5.47 13.58
CA LEU A 173 -21.86 -6.84 13.26
C LEU A 173 -20.84 -7.42 14.25
N GLY A 174 -20.04 -6.57 14.90
CA GLY A 174 -18.83 -6.99 15.62
C GLY A 174 -18.84 -6.79 17.15
N PHE A 175 -19.77 -5.99 17.68
CA PHE A 175 -19.81 -5.63 19.09
C PHE A 175 -21.20 -5.93 19.69
N GLN A 176 -21.23 -6.18 21.00
CA GLN A 176 -22.50 -6.27 21.73
C GLN A 176 -23.22 -4.91 21.74
N PRO A 177 -24.56 -4.88 21.75
CA PRO A 177 -25.31 -3.63 21.89
C PRO A 177 -24.84 -2.82 23.10
N GLY A 178 -24.51 -1.54 22.89
CA GLY A 178 -24.03 -0.64 23.95
C GLY A 178 -22.56 -0.82 24.35
N ALA A 179 -21.82 -1.75 23.73
CA ALA A 179 -20.41 -1.98 24.04
C ALA A 179 -19.45 -0.94 23.43
N VAL A 180 -19.96 0.00 22.62
CA VAL A 180 -19.16 1.08 22.02
C VAL A 180 -19.78 2.42 22.42
N ASP A 181 -18.98 3.29 23.02
CA ASP A 181 -19.40 4.64 23.38
C ASP A 181 -19.82 5.42 22.12
N PRO A 182 -20.97 6.14 22.12
CA PRO A 182 -21.45 6.88 20.96
C PRO A 182 -20.45 7.87 20.37
N GLU A 183 -19.50 8.39 21.15
CA GLU A 183 -18.48 9.34 20.68
C GLU A 183 -17.32 8.67 19.91
N VAL A 184 -17.11 7.36 20.09
CA VAL A 184 -15.98 6.64 19.48
C VAL A 184 -16.06 6.64 17.96
N VAL A 185 -17.21 6.29 17.39
CA VAL A 185 -17.35 6.17 15.94
C VAL A 185 -17.20 7.54 15.24
N PRO A 186 -17.87 8.62 15.67
CA PRO A 186 -17.67 9.96 15.10
C PRO A 186 -16.22 10.44 15.20
N TYR A 187 -15.58 10.26 16.35
CA TYR A 187 -14.18 10.65 16.56
C TYR A 187 -13.25 9.91 15.60
N LEU A 188 -13.39 8.59 15.52
CA LEU A 188 -12.54 7.74 14.68
C LEU A 188 -12.74 8.04 13.18
N ALA A 189 -13.99 8.25 12.76
CA ALA A 189 -14.31 8.61 11.39
C ALA A 189 -13.73 9.97 10.99
N ALA A 190 -13.86 10.98 11.85
CA ALA A 190 -13.31 12.32 11.60
C ALA A 190 -11.77 12.27 11.50
N PHE A 191 -11.14 11.57 12.43
CA PHE A 191 -9.69 11.40 12.45
C PHE A 191 -9.15 10.72 11.19
N VAL A 192 -9.68 9.55 10.83
CA VAL A 192 -9.18 8.82 9.65
C VAL A 192 -9.48 9.56 8.34
N ALA A 193 -10.62 10.25 8.24
CA ALA A 193 -10.92 11.07 7.07
C ALA A 193 -9.94 12.25 6.90
N GLN A 194 -9.46 12.82 8.00
CA GLN A 194 -8.47 13.91 7.96
C GLN A 194 -7.09 13.42 7.51
N GLU A 195 -6.69 12.21 7.88
CA GLU A 195 -5.37 11.66 7.54
C GLU A 195 -5.31 11.00 6.16
N SER A 196 -6.24 10.09 5.85
CA SER A 196 -6.11 9.21 4.69
C SER A 196 -7.42 8.84 4.00
N GLY A 197 -8.54 8.81 4.73
CA GLY A 197 -9.81 8.28 4.26
C GLY A 197 -9.78 6.78 3.92
N ASP A 198 -8.83 5.99 4.47
CA ASP A 198 -8.77 4.53 4.30
C ASP A 198 -9.75 3.83 5.27
N ALA A 199 -10.80 3.20 4.73
CA ALA A 199 -11.78 2.48 5.54
C ALA A 199 -11.21 1.28 6.28
N ARG A 200 -10.16 0.63 5.75
CA ARG A 200 -9.46 -0.47 6.45
C ARG A 200 -8.76 0.06 7.69
N LYS A 201 -8.07 1.21 7.60
CA LYS A 201 -7.44 1.86 8.77
C LYS A 201 -8.49 2.16 9.84
N ALA A 202 -9.64 2.71 9.43
CA ALA A 202 -10.73 2.98 10.36
C ALA A 202 -11.27 1.74 11.07
N ILE A 203 -11.60 0.69 10.31
CA ILE A 203 -12.12 -0.57 10.87
C ILE A 203 -11.09 -1.23 11.79
N GLN A 204 -9.81 -1.17 11.40
CA GLN A 204 -8.73 -1.76 12.16
C GLN A 204 -8.48 -1.03 13.49
N LEU A 205 -8.51 0.32 13.49
CA LEU A 205 -8.44 1.10 14.72
C LEU A 205 -9.61 0.80 15.66
N LEU A 206 -10.83 0.65 15.11
CA LEU A 206 -12.00 0.27 15.90
C LEU A 206 -11.81 -1.12 16.54
N ARG A 207 -11.28 -2.08 15.77
CA ARG A 207 -11.00 -3.44 16.27
C ARG A 207 -9.99 -3.41 17.42
N VAL A 208 -8.84 -2.76 17.22
CA VAL A 208 -7.78 -2.67 18.25
C VAL A 208 -8.25 -1.87 19.48
N ALA A 209 -9.09 -0.86 19.31
CA ALA A 209 -9.72 -0.18 20.44
C ALA A 209 -10.65 -1.12 21.24
N GLY A 210 -11.37 -2.02 20.56
CA GLY A 210 -12.12 -3.10 21.18
C GLY A 210 -11.23 -4.06 21.98
N GLU A 211 -10.11 -4.49 21.40
CA GLU A 211 -9.11 -5.34 22.06
C GLU A 211 -8.55 -4.66 23.33
N TYR A 212 -8.26 -3.35 23.29
CA TYR A 212 -7.81 -2.61 24.47
C TYR A 212 -8.88 -2.47 25.55
N ALA A 213 -10.14 -2.32 25.17
CA ALA A 213 -11.25 -2.29 26.13
C ALA A 213 -11.38 -3.65 26.85
N GLU A 214 -11.24 -4.75 26.12
CA GLU A 214 -11.26 -6.08 26.69
C GLU A 214 -10.08 -6.32 27.63
N GLN A 215 -8.86 -5.96 27.21
CA GLN A 215 -7.65 -6.05 28.03
C GLN A 215 -7.75 -5.22 29.33
N SER A 216 -8.37 -4.04 29.26
CA SER A 216 -8.61 -3.18 30.43
C SER A 216 -9.82 -3.62 31.25
N ARG A 217 -10.51 -4.70 30.86
CA ARG A 217 -11.77 -5.18 31.45
C ARG A 217 -12.87 -4.11 31.47
N SER A 218 -12.83 -3.19 30.50
CA SER A 218 -13.87 -2.20 30.27
C SER A 218 -14.99 -2.82 29.45
N GLY A 219 -16.22 -2.84 29.98
CA GLY A 219 -17.40 -3.30 29.24
C GLY A 219 -17.82 -2.40 28.07
N VAL A 220 -17.18 -1.23 27.93
CA VAL A 220 -17.45 -0.25 26.86
C VAL A 220 -16.14 0.23 26.24
N VAL A 221 -16.09 0.31 24.91
CA VAL A 221 -15.02 0.96 24.15
C VAL A 221 -15.18 2.47 24.27
N LYS A 222 -14.17 3.16 24.81
CA LYS A 222 -14.13 4.61 25.02
C LYS A 222 -13.03 5.25 24.16
N LEU A 223 -13.05 6.57 24.06
CA LEU A 223 -12.04 7.35 23.32
C LEU A 223 -10.60 7.08 23.77
N GLU A 224 -10.39 6.78 25.06
CA GLU A 224 -9.06 6.42 25.58
C GLU A 224 -8.49 5.14 24.93
N HIS A 225 -9.32 4.15 24.62
CA HIS A 225 -8.90 2.93 23.94
C HIS A 225 -8.56 3.21 22.48
N VAL A 226 -9.30 4.12 21.83
CA VAL A 226 -9.00 4.57 20.46
C VAL A 226 -7.67 5.30 20.40
N ARG A 227 -7.38 6.18 21.37
CA ARG A 227 -6.08 6.86 21.46
C ARG A 227 -4.94 5.86 21.62
N ARG A 228 -5.08 4.88 22.52
CA ARG A 228 -4.09 3.79 22.67
C ARG A 228 -3.92 2.98 21.38
N ALA A 229 -5.02 2.65 20.70
CA ALA A 229 -4.97 1.98 19.41
C ALA A 229 -4.19 2.77 18.36
N ARG A 230 -4.42 4.08 18.28
CA ARG A 230 -3.67 4.96 17.37
C ARG A 230 -2.19 5.00 17.73
N ASP A 231 -1.86 5.21 19.00
CA ASP A 231 -0.48 5.30 19.44
C ASP A 231 0.27 3.98 19.15
N GLN A 232 -0.41 2.83 19.27
CA GLN A 232 0.14 1.53 18.87
C GLN A 232 0.34 1.44 17.34
N PHE A 233 -0.63 1.88 16.55
CA PHE A 233 -0.54 1.89 15.08
C PHE A 233 0.65 2.71 14.59
N GLU A 234 0.83 3.92 15.12
CA GLU A 234 1.97 4.78 14.78
C GLU A 234 3.29 4.10 15.13
N ARG A 235 3.38 3.45 16.30
CA ARG A 235 4.58 2.69 16.70
C ARG A 235 4.87 1.53 15.76
N ASP A 236 3.84 0.78 15.33
CA ASP A 236 4.01 -0.34 14.40
C ASP A 236 4.44 0.15 13.01
N GLU A 237 3.89 1.26 12.52
CA GLU A 237 4.35 1.88 11.26
C GLU A 237 5.82 2.32 11.34
N TYR A 238 6.23 2.92 12.46
CA TYR A 238 7.63 3.25 12.68
C TYR A 238 8.52 2.01 12.81
N PHE A 239 8.04 0.95 13.47
CA PHE A 239 8.76 -0.31 13.57
C PHE A 239 9.06 -0.89 12.18
N ASP A 240 8.04 -1.00 11.33
CA ASP A 240 8.18 -1.54 9.97
C ASP A 240 9.12 -0.67 9.12
N LEU A 241 8.95 0.66 9.18
CA LEU A 241 9.79 1.61 8.46
C LEU A 241 11.26 1.49 8.87
N ILE A 242 11.54 1.52 10.18
CA ILE A 242 12.91 1.47 10.72
C ILE A 242 13.54 0.10 10.47
N SER A 243 12.77 -0.98 10.61
CA SER A 243 13.24 -2.35 10.39
C SER A 243 13.63 -2.60 8.92
N ALA A 244 12.93 -1.97 7.97
CA ALA A 244 13.23 -2.06 6.54
C ALA A 244 14.43 -1.20 6.10
N LEU A 245 14.95 -0.30 6.95
CA LEU A 245 16.10 0.52 6.60
C LEU A 245 17.37 -0.33 6.38
N PRO A 246 18.19 -0.01 5.35
CA PRO A 246 19.52 -0.59 5.21
C PRO A 246 20.39 -0.34 6.45
N ILE A 247 21.33 -1.27 6.74
CA ILE A 247 22.16 -1.23 7.95
C ILE A 247 22.90 0.10 8.15
N GLN A 248 23.41 0.70 7.07
CA GLN A 248 24.06 2.01 7.12
C GLN A 248 23.10 3.12 7.58
N ARG A 249 21.84 3.10 7.12
CA ARG A 249 20.83 4.08 7.54
C ARG A 249 20.40 3.83 8.99
N LYS A 250 20.22 2.56 9.37
CA LYS A 250 19.96 2.19 10.78
C LYS A 250 21.06 2.68 11.72
N ALA A 251 22.33 2.57 11.32
CA ALA A 251 23.46 3.09 12.11
C ALA A 251 23.40 4.63 12.26
N VAL A 252 23.09 5.36 11.18
CA VAL A 252 22.90 6.82 11.26
C VAL A 252 21.73 7.17 12.18
N LEU A 253 20.59 6.50 12.04
CA LEU A 253 19.41 6.75 12.87
C LEU A 253 19.67 6.47 14.35
N ALA A 254 20.39 5.38 14.68
CA ALA A 254 20.86 5.11 16.04
C ALA A 254 21.75 6.24 16.57
N SER A 255 22.63 6.77 15.71
CA SER A 255 23.54 7.86 16.08
C SER A 255 22.77 9.13 16.39
N VAL A 256 21.71 9.41 15.62
CA VAL A 256 20.79 10.52 15.87
C VAL A 256 20.06 10.32 17.19
N ALA A 257 19.48 9.15 17.44
CA ALA A 257 18.77 8.86 18.69
C ALA A 257 19.68 9.02 19.91
N ILE A 258 20.90 8.49 19.86
CA ILE A 258 21.89 8.63 20.92
C ILE A 258 22.28 10.11 21.11
N ALA A 259 22.60 10.82 20.02
CA ALA A 259 22.93 12.25 20.08
C ALA A 259 21.78 13.08 20.68
N PHE A 260 20.54 12.75 20.32
CA PHE A 260 19.35 13.40 20.83
C PHE A 260 19.13 13.12 22.31
N LYS A 261 19.39 11.91 22.81
CA LYS A 261 19.35 11.65 24.26
C LYS A 261 20.40 12.44 25.06
N TYR A 262 21.57 12.69 24.49
CA TYR A 262 22.57 13.54 25.13
C TYR A 262 22.13 15.01 25.25
N ARG A 263 21.18 15.48 24.42
CA ARG A 263 20.56 16.81 24.50
C ARG A 263 19.78 17.02 25.80
N ASP A 264 19.24 15.95 26.38
CA ASP A 264 18.31 16.01 27.51
C ASP A 264 18.97 16.39 28.84
N ARG A 265 20.32 16.46 28.92
CA ARG A 265 21.06 16.89 30.13
C ARG A 265 21.81 18.22 30.00
N HIS A 266 22.02 18.74 28.78
CA HIS A 266 22.86 19.92 28.54
C HIS A 266 22.28 20.95 27.56
N GLY A 267 21.05 20.76 27.05
CA GLY A 267 20.31 21.77 26.28
C GLY A 267 20.84 22.09 24.88
N ARG A 268 21.93 21.45 24.42
CA ARG A 268 22.52 21.69 23.10
C ARG A 268 21.89 20.81 22.02
N PRO A 269 21.39 21.36 20.89
CA PRO A 269 20.81 20.57 19.80
C PRO A 269 21.78 19.50 19.26
N ALA A 270 21.24 18.34 18.89
CA ALA A 270 22.01 17.28 18.24
C ALA A 270 22.38 17.74 16.82
N HIS A 271 23.62 18.20 16.64
CA HIS A 271 24.11 18.71 15.37
C HIS A 271 24.86 17.62 14.59
N THR A 272 24.97 17.82 13.27
CA THR A 272 25.57 16.82 12.35
C THR A 272 26.96 16.36 12.80
N GLY A 273 27.77 17.24 13.41
CA GLY A 273 29.10 16.92 13.94
C GLY A 273 29.06 15.81 14.98
N LEU A 274 28.34 16.02 16.09
CA LEU A 274 28.13 15.02 17.13
C LEU A 274 27.52 13.72 16.59
N ILE A 275 26.53 13.83 15.71
CA ILE A 275 25.89 12.66 15.08
C ILE A 275 26.93 11.84 14.31
N TYR A 276 27.82 12.50 13.57
CA TYR A 276 28.86 11.84 12.79
C TYR A 276 29.94 11.17 13.66
N GLU A 277 30.32 11.79 14.78
CA GLU A 277 31.25 11.20 15.74
C GLU A 277 30.68 9.93 16.38
N ILE A 278 29.41 9.95 16.78
CA ILE A 278 28.72 8.77 17.31
C ILE A 278 28.60 7.69 16.23
N TYR A 279 28.24 8.08 15.00
CA TYR A 279 28.12 7.17 13.87
C TYR A 279 29.42 6.42 13.58
N LYS A 280 30.58 7.11 13.61
CA LYS A 280 31.88 6.45 13.42
C LYS A 280 32.12 5.35 14.44
N LYS A 281 31.80 5.59 15.72
CA LYS A 281 31.93 4.59 16.79
C LYS A 281 31.01 3.39 16.57
N ILE A 282 29.78 3.62 16.10
CA ILE A 282 28.85 2.54 15.73
C ILE A 282 29.40 1.74 14.54
N CYS A 283 29.94 2.41 13.52
CA CYS A 283 30.56 1.75 12.37
C CYS A 283 31.74 0.86 12.78
N GLU A 284 32.64 1.35 13.65
CA GLU A 284 33.77 0.58 14.18
C GLU A 284 33.31 -0.71 14.87
N LYS A 285 32.30 -0.62 15.74
CA LYS A 285 31.74 -1.78 16.44
C LYS A 285 31.10 -2.81 15.50
N ASN A 286 30.48 -2.35 14.43
CA ASN A 286 29.72 -3.18 13.49
C ASN A 286 30.52 -3.55 12.22
N LYS A 287 31.82 -3.20 12.16
CA LYS A 287 32.70 -3.41 11.01
C LYS A 287 32.11 -2.85 9.70
N LEU A 288 31.50 -1.67 9.80
CA LEU A 288 30.92 -0.96 8.65
C LEU A 288 31.90 0.10 8.14
N ASP A 289 32.00 0.24 6.82
CA ASP A 289 32.74 1.35 6.22
C ASP A 289 32.00 2.68 6.46
N PRO A 290 32.62 3.68 7.11
CA PRO A 290 31.94 4.93 7.43
C PRO A 290 31.60 5.74 6.17
N LEU A 291 30.34 6.16 6.08
CA LEU A 291 29.91 7.14 5.08
C LEU A 291 30.57 8.50 5.31
N SER A 292 30.73 9.29 4.24
CA SER A 292 31.21 10.66 4.37
C SER A 292 30.19 11.57 5.06
N MET A 293 30.67 12.64 5.70
CA MET A 293 29.85 13.68 6.34
C MET A 293 28.76 14.25 5.40
N ARG A 294 29.09 14.44 4.11
CA ARG A 294 28.13 14.88 3.08
C ARG A 294 27.01 13.85 2.86
N SER A 295 27.32 12.57 2.95
CA SER A 295 26.34 11.48 2.83
C SER A 295 25.44 11.40 4.05
N ILE A 296 25.98 11.59 5.25
CA ILE A 296 25.16 11.71 6.48
C ILE A 296 24.13 12.82 6.36
N ARG A 297 24.54 14.00 5.88
CA ARG A 297 23.59 15.12 5.64
C ARG A 297 22.47 14.76 4.67
N ARG A 298 22.73 13.95 3.64
CA ARG A 298 21.69 13.42 2.73
C ARG A 298 20.76 12.43 3.44
N VAL A 299 21.31 11.57 4.30
CA VAL A 299 20.53 10.62 5.10
C VAL A 299 19.63 11.35 6.11
N LEU A 300 20.12 12.40 6.76
CA LEU A 300 19.31 13.23 7.67
C LEU A 300 18.11 13.89 6.95
N LYS A 301 18.34 14.43 5.75
CA LYS A 301 17.25 14.95 4.90
C LYS A 301 16.25 13.87 4.51
N TYR A 302 16.75 12.68 4.19
CA TYR A 302 15.88 11.53 3.89
C TYR A 302 15.02 11.15 5.09
N PHE A 303 15.57 11.09 6.30
CA PHE A 303 14.79 10.84 7.51
C PHE A 303 13.77 11.95 7.79
N ALA A 304 14.12 13.20 7.55
CA ALA A 304 13.16 14.30 7.63
C ALA A 304 12.01 14.14 6.63
N SER A 305 12.30 13.71 5.39
CA SER A 305 11.24 13.42 4.40
C SER A 305 10.36 12.23 4.75
N LEU A 306 10.84 11.33 5.61
CA LEU A 306 10.08 10.21 6.16
C LEU A 306 9.30 10.60 7.43
N GLY A 307 9.42 11.83 7.92
CA GLY A 307 8.80 12.26 9.18
C GLY A 307 9.48 11.69 10.43
N LEU A 308 10.67 11.10 10.31
CA LEU A 308 11.40 10.54 11.44
C LEU A 308 12.10 11.61 12.29
N LEU A 309 12.41 12.75 11.67
CA LEU A 309 13.18 13.84 12.28
C LEU A 309 12.64 15.19 11.80
N GLU A 310 12.68 16.18 12.68
CA GLU A 310 12.64 17.59 12.28
C GLU A 310 14.07 18.15 12.33
N ILE A 311 14.52 18.78 11.26
CA ILE A 311 15.88 19.31 11.15
C ILE A 311 15.88 20.78 10.73
N ASP A 312 16.79 21.56 11.30
CA ASP A 312 17.04 22.95 10.93
C ASP A 312 18.51 23.17 10.53
N LEU A 313 18.76 24.17 9.68
CA LEU A 313 20.09 24.53 9.21
C LEU A 313 20.66 25.64 10.11
N VAL A 314 21.70 25.31 10.86
CA VAL A 314 22.38 26.25 11.76
C VAL A 314 23.73 26.65 11.17
N HIS A 315 24.05 27.95 11.25
CA HIS A 315 25.35 28.50 10.89
C HIS A 315 26.31 28.43 12.09
N LEU A 316 27.52 27.93 11.86
CA LEU A 316 28.58 27.83 12.86
C LEU A 316 29.46 29.08 12.82
N GLU A 317 30.04 29.46 13.96
CA GLU A 317 30.87 30.68 14.14
C GLU A 317 32.19 30.71 13.33
N GLY A 318 32.41 29.76 12.41
CA GLY A 318 33.55 29.70 11.50
C GLY A 318 33.19 29.61 10.01
N GLY A 319 31.98 30.01 9.60
CA GLY A 319 31.57 30.05 8.19
C GLY A 319 31.05 28.72 7.61
N GLY A 320 30.80 27.72 8.47
CA GLY A 320 30.19 26.44 8.10
C GLY A 320 28.69 26.37 8.42
N SER A 321 27.98 25.39 7.86
CA SER A 321 26.61 25.06 8.26
C SER A 321 26.50 23.61 8.72
N ALA A 322 25.63 23.36 9.71
CA ALA A 322 25.29 22.03 10.19
C ALA A 322 23.77 21.86 10.27
N PHE A 323 23.28 20.63 10.16
CA PHE A 323 21.90 20.34 10.56
C PHE A 323 21.83 20.14 12.06
N ALA A 324 20.88 20.78 12.71
CA ALA A 324 20.45 20.50 14.07
C ALA A 324 19.14 19.72 14.02
N VAL A 325 19.07 18.62 14.78
CA VAL A 325 17.83 17.85 14.94
C VAL A 325 17.01 18.51 16.05
N LEU A 326 15.84 19.04 15.68
CA LEU A 326 14.91 19.72 16.57
C LEU A 326 13.98 18.75 17.28
N GLU A 327 13.43 17.78 16.54
CA GLU A 327 12.52 16.76 17.05
C GLU A 327 12.82 15.40 16.42
N MET A 328 12.37 14.34 17.10
CA MET A 328 12.54 12.96 16.67
C MET A 328 11.28 12.15 17.01
N SER A 329 10.69 11.53 15.99
CA SER A 329 9.48 10.72 16.09
C SER A 329 9.70 9.39 15.34
N PRO A 330 9.64 8.23 16.00
CA PRO A 330 9.24 8.03 17.39
C PRO A 330 10.35 8.46 18.37
N PRO A 331 10.07 8.54 19.68
CA PRO A 331 11.04 8.98 20.68
C PRO A 331 12.36 8.17 20.62
N PRO A 332 13.51 8.76 21.00
CA PRO A 332 14.81 8.13 20.87
C PRO A 332 14.93 6.74 21.52
N ASP A 333 14.30 6.53 22.67
CA ASP A 333 14.30 5.24 23.37
C ASP A 333 13.59 4.14 22.57
N GLU A 334 12.50 4.49 21.90
CA GLU A 334 11.75 3.57 21.06
C GLU A 334 12.55 3.22 19.81
N VAL A 335 13.15 4.21 19.15
CA VAL A 335 14.07 3.97 18.02
C VAL A 335 15.21 3.05 18.41
N LEU A 336 15.86 3.29 19.55
CA LEU A 336 16.95 2.44 20.01
C LEU A 336 16.49 1.02 20.33
N LYS A 337 15.30 0.86 20.95
CA LYS A 337 14.72 -0.46 21.22
C LYS A 337 14.45 -1.24 19.92
N ILE A 338 13.90 -0.58 18.90
CA ILE A 338 13.67 -1.19 17.58
C ILE A 338 15.00 -1.64 16.95
N LEU A 339 16.03 -0.80 17.03
CA LEU A 339 17.33 -1.06 16.42
C LEU A 339 18.16 -2.11 17.17
N GLN A 340 18.03 -2.21 18.50
CA GLN A 340 18.71 -3.23 19.32
C GLN A 340 18.20 -4.65 19.04
N ASN A 341 16.95 -4.80 18.62
CA ASN A 341 16.37 -6.08 18.24
C ASN A 341 16.76 -6.52 16.81
N GLY A 342 17.58 -5.73 16.11
CA GLY A 342 18.04 -6.00 14.74
C GLY A 342 19.55 -6.23 14.64
N ASP A 343 20.09 -6.01 13.43
CA ASP A 343 21.47 -6.37 13.06
C ASP A 343 22.58 -5.44 13.60
N LEU A 344 22.25 -4.52 14.52
CA LEU A 344 23.17 -3.47 14.98
C LEU A 344 23.55 -3.64 16.45
N VAL A 345 24.85 -3.78 16.71
CA VAL A 345 25.43 -3.77 18.05
C VAL A 345 25.61 -2.31 18.48
N LEU A 346 24.80 -1.87 19.44
CA LEU A 346 24.78 -0.49 19.95
C LEU A 346 25.50 -0.33 21.30
N SER A 347 25.57 -1.39 22.12
CA SER A 347 26.23 -1.42 23.44
C SER A 347 27.73 -1.64 23.37
#